data_AF-A0A415RXS5-F1
#
_entry.id   AF-A0A415RXS5-F1
#
_cell.length_a   1.000
_cell.length_b   1.000
_cell.length_c   1.000
_cell.angle_alpha   90.00
_cell.angle_beta   90.00
_cell.angle_gamma   90.00
#
_symmetry.space_group_name_H-M   'P 1'
#
loop_
_entity.id
_entity.type
_entity.pdbx_description
1 polymer ?
#
loop_
_entity_poly.entity_id
_entity_poly.type
_entity_poly.pdbx_seq_one_letter_code
_entity_poly.pdbx_strand_id
1 'polypeptide(L)'
;MKHVYIFLLLTSLLGLVTVSCSAPADRNILDYEQSLIHADSLVQSGSADSACAVRLLSDLHHKYTRVKELSEGKRIRLMPATGWKRLFWGTFGCFMLGLNVWFSIRDIRFSDERKHRRYLIDLSENEQRLHNNERERAELEECLGEMSLTDEEREEVQCSLTNLMDHGSRLCEENEQLRTRLKEYEDRSVPRELELMMKESERARQLDGQVQALTAALIDGDEVVEQLRSHPKFLTNAQWEYLQQLTDRVYKDASHRLALRFPQLTPADNQLCLLIRLGFSNAQIAAFTAVSSSSVSQQKFRLKKRMIQAEEGLFAEGETLEMIVGNIPTKSR
;
A
#
# COMPACT_ATOMS: atom_id res chain seq x y z
N MET A 1 -5.07 19.96 4.95
CA MET A 1 -6.19 19.05 4.59
C MET A 1 -7.51 19.78 4.35
N LYS A 2 -7.99 20.65 5.25
CA LYS A 2 -9.24 21.44 5.05
C LYS A 2 -9.26 22.25 3.74
N HIS A 3 -8.15 22.88 3.36
CA HIS A 3 -8.04 23.64 2.10
C HIS A 3 -8.13 22.79 0.83
N VAL A 4 -7.73 21.50 0.90
CA VAL A 4 -7.80 20.58 -0.25
C VAL A 4 -9.25 20.17 -0.51
N TYR A 5 -10.03 19.96 0.56
CA TYR A 5 -11.44 19.63 0.45
C TYR A 5 -12.25 20.80 -0.11
N ILE A 6 -11.99 22.02 0.38
CA ILE A 6 -12.59 23.25 -0.16
C ILE A 6 -12.24 23.40 -1.64
N PHE A 7 -10.97 23.17 -2.02
CA PHE A 7 -10.52 23.27 -3.41
C PHE A 7 -11.18 22.22 -4.33
N LEU A 8 -11.35 20.98 -3.89
CA LEU A 8 -12.04 19.93 -4.66
C LEU A 8 -13.55 20.19 -4.80
N LEU A 9 -14.18 20.72 -3.75
CA LEU A 9 -15.59 21.12 -3.79
C LEU A 9 -15.79 22.34 -4.71
N LEU A 10 -14.87 23.30 -4.66
CA LEU A 10 -14.89 24.48 -5.53
C LEU A 10 -14.68 24.09 -7.00
N THR A 11 -13.76 23.18 -7.31
CA THR A 11 -13.52 22.71 -8.68
C THR A 11 -14.68 21.87 -9.22
N SER A 12 -15.33 21.07 -8.37
CA SER A 12 -16.56 20.36 -8.74
C SER A 12 -17.72 21.32 -9.02
N LEU A 13 -17.91 22.36 -8.21
CA LEU A 13 -18.89 23.41 -8.42
C LEU A 13 -18.60 24.26 -9.67
N LEU A 14 -17.33 24.63 -9.91
CA LEU A 14 -16.93 25.32 -11.14
C LEU A 14 -17.14 24.45 -12.39
N GLY A 15 -16.89 23.14 -12.30
CA GLY A 15 -17.18 22.19 -13.40
C GLY A 15 -18.66 22.10 -13.74
N LEU A 16 -19.55 22.26 -12.76
CA LEU A 16 -21.00 22.36 -12.96
C LEU A 16 -21.42 23.70 -13.58
N VAL A 17 -20.75 24.80 -13.23
CA VAL A 17 -21.03 26.14 -13.77
C VAL A 17 -20.57 26.25 -15.24
N THR A 18 -19.41 25.69 -15.60
CA THR A 18 -18.91 25.69 -16.98
C THR A 18 -19.74 24.82 -17.94
N VAL A 19 -20.54 23.87 -17.43
CA VAL A 19 -21.52 23.09 -18.22
C VAL A 19 -22.67 23.96 -18.75
N SER A 20 -22.93 25.14 -18.18
CA SER A 20 -24.00 26.03 -18.65
C SER A 20 -23.56 27.01 -19.75
N CYS A 21 -22.26 27.08 -20.07
CA CYS A 21 -21.73 27.98 -21.09
C CYS A 21 -21.14 27.15 -22.26
N SER A 22 -22.00 26.69 -23.16
CA SER A 22 -21.57 26.11 -24.44
C SER A 22 -21.05 27.19 -25.39
N ALA A 23 -19.97 26.89 -26.13
CA ALA A 23 -19.38 27.72 -27.20
C ALA A 23 -20.41 28.11 -28.31
N PRO A 24 -20.17 29.22 -29.05
CA PRO A 24 -21.23 29.88 -29.82
C PRO A 24 -21.60 29.14 -31.13
N ALA A 25 -22.75 29.57 -31.65
CA ALA A 25 -23.59 29.05 -32.74
C ALA A 25 -22.91 28.46 -33.98
N ASP A 26 -23.68 27.65 -34.73
CA ASP A 26 -23.33 27.10 -36.04
C ASP A 26 -22.73 28.19 -36.97
N ARG A 27 -21.57 27.90 -37.56
CA ARG A 27 -20.76 28.84 -38.34
C ARG A 27 -21.55 29.51 -39.48
N ASN A 28 -22.53 28.77 -40.03
CA ASN A 28 -23.41 29.25 -41.08
C ASN A 28 -24.34 30.41 -40.66
N ILE A 29 -24.74 30.47 -39.38
CA ILE A 29 -25.60 31.54 -38.85
C ILE A 29 -24.78 32.81 -38.64
N LEU A 30 -23.56 32.66 -38.14
CA LEU A 30 -22.63 33.79 -37.96
C LEU A 30 -22.28 34.43 -39.30
N ASP A 31 -21.97 33.60 -40.31
CA ASP A 31 -21.68 34.04 -41.67
C ASP A 31 -22.91 34.74 -42.30
N TYR A 32 -24.14 34.29 -41.97
CA TYR A 32 -25.38 34.96 -42.40
C TYR A 32 -25.52 36.36 -41.81
N GLU A 33 -25.45 36.51 -40.48
CA GLU A 33 -25.58 37.81 -39.82
C GLU A 33 -24.49 38.78 -40.28
N GLN A 34 -23.25 38.31 -40.40
CA GLN A 34 -22.13 39.13 -40.86
C GLN A 34 -22.30 39.57 -42.32
N SER A 35 -22.80 38.69 -43.19
CA SER A 35 -23.09 39.03 -44.59
C SER A 35 -24.26 40.02 -44.72
N LEU A 36 -25.24 39.96 -43.81
CA LEU A 36 -26.40 40.85 -43.80
C LEU A 36 -26.00 42.28 -43.43
N ILE A 37 -25.14 42.41 -42.41
CA ILE A 37 -24.55 43.69 -42.01
C ILE A 37 -23.67 44.27 -43.14
N HIS A 38 -22.89 43.42 -43.80
CA HIS A 38 -22.05 43.84 -44.92
C HIS A 38 -22.88 44.30 -46.13
N ALA A 39 -23.98 43.61 -46.44
CA ALA A 39 -24.90 44.01 -47.51
C ALA A 39 -25.60 45.34 -47.20
N ASP A 40 -26.04 45.55 -45.96
CA ASP A 40 -26.69 46.80 -45.53
C ASP A 40 -25.72 47.99 -45.60
N SER A 41 -24.46 47.78 -45.20
CA SER A 41 -23.38 48.77 -45.34
C SER A 41 -23.09 49.12 -46.81
N LEU A 42 -23.13 48.15 -47.72
CA LEU A 42 -22.90 48.37 -49.16
C LEU A 42 -24.05 49.09 -49.85
N VAL A 43 -25.28 48.87 -49.41
CA VAL A 43 -26.47 49.59 -49.89
C VAL A 43 -26.41 51.06 -49.43
N GLN A 44 -25.98 51.31 -48.20
CA GLN A 44 -25.82 52.68 -47.69
C GLN A 44 -24.66 53.45 -48.36
N SER A 45 -23.60 52.77 -48.82
CA SER A 45 -22.46 53.42 -49.49
C SER A 45 -22.70 53.73 -50.98
N GLY A 46 -23.85 53.35 -51.55
CA GLY A 46 -24.23 53.65 -52.94
C GLY A 46 -23.35 53.01 -54.02
N SER A 47 -22.51 52.03 -53.65
CA SER A 47 -21.38 51.55 -54.47
C SER A 47 -21.43 50.03 -54.72
N ALA A 48 -22.58 49.49 -55.11
CA ALA A 48 -22.72 48.07 -55.37
C ALA A 48 -23.56 47.77 -56.62
N ASP A 49 -23.06 46.83 -57.45
CA ASP A 49 -23.86 46.11 -58.43
C ASP A 49 -24.96 45.33 -57.69
N SER A 50 -26.13 45.96 -57.56
CA SER A 50 -27.26 45.51 -56.74
C SER A 50 -27.68 44.07 -57.04
N ALA A 51 -27.52 43.62 -58.29
CA ALA A 51 -27.84 42.26 -58.70
C ALA A 51 -26.93 41.18 -58.09
N CYS A 52 -25.65 41.47 -57.85
CA CYS A 52 -24.71 40.49 -57.31
C CYS A 52 -24.91 40.30 -55.79
N ALA A 53 -25.05 41.40 -55.05
CA ALA A 53 -25.31 41.37 -53.62
C ALA A 53 -26.65 40.69 -53.28
N VAL A 54 -27.70 40.96 -54.06
CA VAL A 54 -29.02 40.33 -53.89
C VAL A 54 -28.96 38.82 -54.14
N ARG A 55 -28.19 38.35 -55.13
CA ARG A 55 -28.01 36.91 -55.38
C ARG A 55 -27.26 36.22 -54.26
N LEU A 56 -26.19 36.84 -53.74
CA LEU A 56 -25.43 36.31 -52.61
C LEU A 56 -26.31 36.21 -51.36
N LEU A 57 -27.07 37.26 -51.05
CA LEU A 57 -27.97 37.31 -49.90
C LEU A 57 -29.10 36.28 -50.03
N SER A 58 -29.63 36.09 -51.25
CA SER A 58 -30.66 35.08 -51.54
C SER A 58 -30.14 33.65 -51.36
N ASP A 59 -28.94 33.33 -51.87
CA ASP A 59 -28.34 32.01 -51.69
C ASP A 59 -28.04 31.71 -50.21
N LEU A 60 -27.57 32.72 -49.46
CA LEU A 60 -27.34 32.60 -48.03
C LEU A 60 -28.65 32.49 -47.22
N HIS A 61 -29.68 33.26 -47.61
CA HIS A 61 -31.01 33.17 -47.00
C HIS A 61 -31.64 31.79 -47.25
N HIS A 62 -31.49 31.24 -48.45
CA HIS A 62 -31.97 29.89 -48.76
C HIS A 62 -31.23 28.83 -47.93
N LYS A 63 -29.91 28.96 -47.75
CA LYS A 63 -29.13 28.07 -46.87
C LYS A 63 -29.58 28.18 -45.42
N TYR A 64 -29.84 29.39 -44.93
CA TYR A 64 -30.37 29.62 -43.58
C TYR A 64 -31.75 28.98 -43.39
N THR A 65 -32.69 29.21 -44.31
CA THR A 65 -34.04 28.65 -44.24
C THR A 65 -34.02 27.12 -44.28
N ARG A 66 -33.14 26.52 -45.09
CA ARG A 66 -32.94 25.06 -45.12
C ARG A 66 -32.44 24.51 -43.78
N VAL A 67 -31.49 25.18 -43.14
CA VAL A 67 -30.98 24.79 -41.81
C VAL A 67 -32.06 24.97 -40.74
N LYS A 68 -32.89 26.01 -40.85
CA LYS A 68 -33.99 26.29 -39.92
C LYS A 68 -35.11 25.23 -40.00
N GLU A 69 -35.46 24.78 -41.21
CA GLU A 69 -36.46 23.73 -41.43
C GLU A 69 -36.00 22.38 -40.90
N LEU A 70 -34.73 22.00 -41.13
CA LEU A 70 -34.12 20.80 -40.55
C LEU A 70 -34.08 20.82 -39.02
N SER A 71 -34.22 22.00 -38.40
CA SER A 71 -34.14 22.19 -36.95
C SER A 71 -35.50 22.20 -36.24
N GLU A 72 -36.61 21.89 -36.94
CA GLU A 72 -37.99 21.78 -36.41
C GLU A 72 -38.42 22.94 -35.47
N GLY A 73 -37.93 24.16 -35.73
CA GLY A 73 -38.32 25.34 -34.94
C GLY A 73 -37.82 25.38 -33.48
N LYS A 74 -36.97 24.44 -33.03
CA LYS A 74 -36.28 24.59 -31.72
C LYS A 74 -35.33 25.78 -31.80
N ARG A 75 -35.40 26.70 -30.82
CA ARG A 75 -34.58 27.91 -30.80
C ARG A 75 -33.11 27.53 -30.96
N ILE A 76 -32.53 27.84 -32.13
CA ILE A 76 -31.16 27.51 -32.57
C ILE A 76 -30.12 28.38 -31.83
N ARG A 77 -30.38 28.73 -30.57
CA ARG A 77 -29.51 29.62 -29.80
C ARG A 77 -28.54 28.84 -28.92
N LEU A 78 -28.80 27.57 -28.64
CA LEU A 78 -27.92 26.68 -27.87
C LEU A 78 -28.06 25.24 -28.38
N MET A 79 -26.98 24.63 -28.88
CA MET A 79 -26.96 23.20 -29.14
C MET A 79 -27.11 22.47 -27.79
N PRO A 80 -28.03 21.51 -27.62
CA PRO A 80 -28.02 20.67 -26.44
C PRO A 80 -26.69 19.89 -26.41
N ALA A 81 -25.98 19.94 -25.28
CA ALA A 81 -24.76 19.17 -25.10
C ALA A 81 -25.01 17.70 -25.51
N THR A 82 -24.14 17.14 -26.36
CA THR A 82 -24.25 15.77 -26.87
C THR A 82 -24.51 14.84 -25.68
N GLY A 83 -25.57 14.03 -25.70
CA GLY A 83 -26.01 13.27 -24.51
C GLY A 83 -24.88 12.46 -23.85
N TRP A 84 -23.92 12.01 -24.66
CA TRP A 84 -22.71 11.32 -24.22
C TRP A 84 -21.79 12.18 -23.31
N LYS A 85 -21.63 13.47 -23.62
CA LYS A 85 -20.87 14.41 -22.78
C LYS A 85 -21.55 14.60 -21.43
N ARG A 86 -22.89 14.70 -21.40
CA ARG A 86 -23.66 14.86 -20.15
C ARG A 86 -23.52 13.63 -19.25
N LEU A 87 -23.55 12.43 -19.84
CA LEU A 87 -23.31 11.19 -19.11
C LEU A 87 -21.88 11.12 -18.56
N PHE A 88 -20.88 11.46 -19.39
CA PHE A 88 -19.47 11.44 -18.99
C PHE A 88 -19.17 12.38 -17.82
N TRP A 89 -19.71 13.61 -17.85
CA TRP A 89 -19.55 14.54 -16.74
C TRP A 89 -20.34 14.12 -15.49
N GLY A 90 -21.51 13.49 -15.66
CA GLY A 90 -22.27 12.93 -14.55
C GLY A 90 -21.54 11.79 -13.85
N THR A 91 -20.97 10.84 -14.61
CA THR A 91 -20.19 9.74 -14.03
C THR A 91 -18.91 10.24 -13.38
N PHE A 92 -18.21 11.19 -14.02
CA PHE A 92 -17.02 11.83 -13.44
C PHE A 92 -17.32 12.56 -12.13
N GLY A 93 -18.43 13.29 -12.07
CA GLY A 93 -18.88 13.97 -10.84
C GLY A 93 -19.18 12.98 -9.71
N CYS A 94 -19.91 11.90 -9.99
CA CYS A 94 -20.18 10.85 -9.01
C CYS A 94 -18.90 10.18 -8.51
N PHE A 95 -17.96 9.90 -9.42
CA PHE A 95 -16.66 9.34 -9.08
C PHE A 95 -15.85 10.27 -8.17
N MET A 96 -15.80 11.57 -8.50
CA MET A 96 -15.08 12.56 -7.68
C MET A 96 -15.70 12.75 -6.30
N LEU A 97 -17.03 12.69 -6.17
CA LEU A 97 -17.71 12.70 -4.87
C LEU A 97 -17.36 11.45 -4.06
N GLY A 98 -17.38 10.27 -4.69
CA GLY A 98 -16.97 9.01 -4.04
C GLY A 98 -15.53 9.04 -3.53
N LEU A 99 -14.59 9.57 -4.34
CA LEU A 99 -13.21 9.75 -3.91
C LEU A 99 -13.09 10.72 -2.74
N ASN A 100 -13.80 11.84 -2.74
CA ASN A 100 -13.76 12.80 -1.63
C ASN A 100 -14.25 12.19 -0.30
N VAL A 101 -15.34 11.43 -0.34
CA VAL A 101 -15.86 10.71 0.83
C VAL A 101 -14.85 9.66 1.31
N TRP A 102 -14.29 8.87 0.39
CA TRP A 102 -13.26 7.89 0.70
C TRP A 102 -12.03 8.52 1.35
N PHE A 103 -11.49 9.59 0.77
CA PHE A 103 -10.35 10.32 1.34
C PHE A 103 -10.66 10.92 2.71
N SER A 104 -11.88 11.39 2.94
CA SER A 104 -12.29 11.94 4.24
C SER A 104 -12.34 10.87 5.32
N ILE A 105 -12.94 9.71 5.02
CA ILE A 105 -12.97 8.56 5.95
C ILE A 105 -11.54 8.09 6.23
N ARG A 106 -10.70 8.01 5.20
CA ARG A 106 -9.30 7.62 5.33
C ARG A 106 -8.53 8.61 6.21
N ASP A 107 -8.67 9.91 5.99
CA ASP A 107 -7.96 10.92 6.78
C ASP A 107 -8.40 10.94 8.25
N ILE A 108 -9.69 10.74 8.53
CA ILE A 108 -10.18 10.61 9.92
C ILE A 108 -9.50 9.42 10.62
N ARG A 109 -9.47 8.25 9.97
CA ARG A 109 -8.82 7.03 10.49
C ARG A 109 -7.32 7.24 10.73
N PHE A 110 -6.61 7.80 9.74
CA PHE A 110 -5.17 8.11 9.86
C PHE A 110 -4.86 9.24 10.85
N SER A 111 -5.77 10.18 11.06
CA SER A 111 -5.62 11.25 12.04
C SER A 111 -5.68 10.69 13.46
N ASP A 112 -6.62 9.77 13.72
CA ASP A 112 -6.76 9.12 15.02
C ASP A 112 -5.53 8.25 15.35
N GLU A 113 -5.00 7.47 14.41
CA GLU A 113 -3.78 6.68 14.63
C GLU A 113 -2.54 7.56 14.92
N ARG A 114 -2.43 8.71 14.26
CA ARG A 114 -1.38 9.70 14.54
C ARG A 114 -1.52 10.33 15.92
N LYS A 115 -2.75 10.54 16.42
CA LYS A 115 -2.97 11.04 17.80
C LYS A 115 -2.52 10.00 18.82
N HIS A 116 -2.88 8.73 18.63
CA HIS A 116 -2.47 7.64 19.52
C HIS A 116 -0.94 7.57 19.65
N ARG A 117 -0.20 7.60 18.54
CA ARG A 117 1.27 7.64 18.56
C ARG A 117 1.83 8.87 19.27
N ARG A 118 1.22 10.05 19.12
CA ARG A 118 1.65 11.26 19.84
C ARG A 118 1.45 11.10 21.34
N TYR A 119 0.29 10.61 21.78
CA TYR A 119 0.05 10.40 23.21
C TYR A 119 1.04 9.43 23.86
N LEU A 120 1.46 8.38 23.13
CA LEU A 120 2.51 7.48 23.60
C LEU A 120 3.87 8.19 23.77
N ILE A 121 4.24 9.02 22.78
CA ILE A 121 5.48 9.78 22.83
C ILE A 121 5.42 10.79 23.99
N ASP A 122 4.34 11.56 24.08
CA ASP A 122 4.13 12.57 25.13
C ASP A 122 4.16 11.91 26.53
N LEU A 123 3.55 10.73 26.68
CA LEU A 123 3.58 9.96 27.93
C LEU A 123 5.01 9.54 28.29
N SER A 124 5.76 8.99 27.33
CA SER A 124 7.14 8.58 27.57
C SER A 124 8.06 9.76 27.90
N GLU A 125 7.83 10.92 27.28
CA GLU A 125 8.59 12.14 27.55
C GLU A 125 8.26 12.69 28.93
N ASN A 126 6.99 12.70 29.33
CA ASN A 126 6.57 13.13 30.65
C ASN A 126 7.05 12.18 31.76
N GLU A 127 7.07 10.87 31.54
CA GLU A 127 7.67 9.90 32.48
C GLU A 127 9.17 10.16 32.66
N GLN A 128 9.90 10.50 31.58
CA GLN A 128 11.30 10.88 31.67
C GLN A 128 11.50 12.19 32.45
N ARG A 129 10.64 13.20 32.22
CA ARG A 129 10.68 14.47 32.97
C ARG A 129 10.39 14.26 34.46
N LEU A 130 9.45 13.38 34.78
CA LEU A 130 9.13 13.03 36.16
C LEU A 130 10.34 12.37 36.84
N HIS A 131 11.02 11.46 36.16
CA HIS A 131 12.24 10.83 36.69
C HIS A 131 13.36 11.84 36.95
N ASN A 132 13.55 12.81 36.06
CA ASN A 132 14.53 13.89 36.27
C ASN A 132 14.12 14.79 37.45
N ASN A 133 12.84 15.14 37.57
CA ASN A 133 12.31 15.92 38.69
C ASN A 133 12.51 15.20 40.03
N GLU A 134 12.29 13.88 40.09
CA GLU A 134 12.56 13.07 41.28
C GLU A 134 14.04 13.07 41.66
N ARG A 135 14.93 13.03 40.68
CA ARG A 135 16.38 13.11 40.90
C ARG A 135 16.80 14.48 41.45
N GLU A 136 16.37 15.57 40.82
CA GLU A 136 16.65 16.93 41.31
C GLU A 136 16.11 17.13 42.73
N ARG A 137 14.93 16.56 43.03
CA ARG A 137 14.36 16.58 44.37
C ARG A 137 15.24 15.87 45.38
N ALA A 138 15.74 14.67 45.05
CA ALA A 138 16.64 13.92 45.93
C ALA A 138 17.96 14.66 46.20
N GLU A 139 18.52 15.31 45.18
CA GLU A 139 19.74 16.13 45.31
C GLU A 139 19.51 17.35 46.24
N LEU A 140 18.36 18.02 46.13
CA LEU A 140 18.01 19.13 47.03
C LEU A 140 17.68 18.68 48.46
N GLU A 141 17.04 17.52 48.62
CA GLU A 141 16.80 16.90 49.94
C GLU A 141 18.13 16.54 50.64
N GLU A 142 19.12 16.04 49.90
CA GLU A 142 20.48 15.80 50.41
C GLU A 142 21.17 17.10 50.82
N CYS A 143 21.07 18.14 49.98
CA CYS A 143 21.60 19.48 50.27
C CYS A 143 21.04 20.03 51.59
N LEU A 144 19.71 19.93 51.83
CA LEU A 144 19.08 20.33 53.09
C LEU A 144 19.62 19.57 54.32
N GLY A 145 20.06 18.34 54.13
CA GLY A 145 20.66 17.49 55.15
C GLY A 145 22.07 17.90 55.57
N GLU A 146 22.78 18.69 54.76
CA GLU A 146 24.12 19.16 55.08
C GLU A 146 24.11 20.22 56.20
N MET A 147 25.05 20.08 57.14
CA MET A 147 25.16 20.96 58.32
C MET A 147 25.72 22.36 58.02
N SER A 148 26.09 22.66 56.77
CA SER A 148 26.81 23.88 56.35
C SER A 148 25.95 25.01 55.79
N LEU A 149 24.65 24.80 55.55
CA LEU A 149 23.77 25.82 54.95
C LEU A 149 23.36 26.92 55.94
N THR A 150 23.39 28.16 55.50
CA THR A 150 22.80 29.32 56.20
C THR A 150 21.27 29.27 56.16
N ASP A 151 20.60 30.00 57.07
CA ASP A 151 19.13 29.99 57.14
C ASP A 151 18.47 30.52 55.85
N GLU A 152 19.10 31.49 55.18
CA GLU A 152 18.65 32.03 53.89
C GLU A 152 18.77 31.00 52.75
N GLU A 153 19.88 30.26 52.68
CA GLU A 153 20.07 29.19 51.68
C GLU A 153 19.10 28.02 51.93
N ARG A 154 18.80 27.70 53.19
CA ARG A 154 17.79 26.68 53.52
C ARG A 154 16.40 27.06 53.03
N GLU A 155 16.01 28.32 53.18
CA GLU A 155 14.71 28.81 52.73
C GLU A 155 14.59 28.78 51.19
N GLU A 156 15.67 29.12 50.47
CA GLU A 156 15.72 29.05 49.00
C GLU A 156 15.60 27.61 48.49
N VAL A 157 16.33 26.67 49.09
CA VAL A 157 16.26 25.25 48.75
C VAL A 157 14.86 24.69 49.05
N GLN A 158 14.27 25.07 50.19
CA GLN A 158 12.91 24.65 50.56
C GLN A 158 11.86 25.20 49.58
N CYS A 159 12.00 26.46 49.13
CA CYS A 159 11.14 27.05 48.11
C CYS A 159 11.27 26.29 46.77
N SER A 160 12.50 26.00 46.35
CA SER A 160 12.78 25.24 45.12
C SER A 160 12.20 23.82 45.16
N LEU A 161 12.31 23.16 46.32
CA LEU A 161 11.71 21.85 46.56
C LEU A 161 10.18 21.89 46.40
N THR A 162 9.52 22.91 46.98
CA THR A 162 8.06 23.05 46.83
C THR A 162 7.63 23.28 45.37
N ASN A 163 8.40 24.06 44.60
CA ASN A 163 8.14 24.27 43.17
C ASN A 163 8.32 22.98 42.36
N LEU A 164 9.36 22.20 42.65
CA LEU A 164 9.58 20.89 42.02
C LEU A 164 8.46 19.91 42.35
N MET A 165 7.96 19.90 43.59
CA MET A 165 6.83 19.07 44.01
C MET A 165 5.52 19.45 43.30
N ASP A 166 5.24 20.75 43.16
CA ASP A 166 4.07 21.23 42.40
C ASP A 166 4.20 20.85 40.91
N HIS A 167 5.39 21.00 40.33
CA HIS A 167 5.65 20.61 38.95
C HIS A 167 5.50 19.08 38.73
N GLY A 168 6.06 18.26 39.62
CA GLY A 168 5.91 16.80 39.56
C GLY A 168 4.45 16.36 39.70
N SER A 169 3.68 17.02 40.57
CA SER A 169 2.25 16.75 40.73
C SER A 169 1.46 17.01 39.44
N ARG A 170 1.76 18.11 38.73
CA ARG A 170 1.15 18.41 37.43
C ARG A 170 1.50 17.39 36.36
N LEU A 171 2.77 16.96 36.30
CA LEU A 171 3.20 15.91 35.35
C LEU A 171 2.48 14.58 35.62
N CYS A 172 2.27 14.22 36.89
CA CYS A 172 1.50 13.03 37.27
C CYS A 172 0.04 13.13 36.81
N GLU A 173 -0.62 14.27 37.01
CA GLU A 173 -1.98 14.50 36.52
C GLU A 173 -2.08 14.41 34.99
N GLU A 174 -1.13 15.02 34.27
CA GLU A 174 -1.05 14.91 32.81
C GLU A 174 -0.86 13.47 32.34
N ASN A 175 0.01 12.70 33.01
CA ASN A 175 0.24 11.29 32.69
C ASN A 175 -1.02 10.44 32.91
N GLU A 176 -1.77 10.67 33.99
CA GLU A 176 -3.04 9.99 34.23
C GLU A 176 -4.10 10.35 33.17
N GLN A 177 -4.15 11.62 32.74
CA GLN A 177 -5.02 12.03 31.63
C GLN A 177 -4.61 11.37 30.30
N LEU A 178 -3.31 11.30 29.99
CA LEU A 178 -2.79 10.64 28.79
C LEU A 178 -3.11 9.15 28.81
N ARG A 179 -2.89 8.46 29.94
CA ARG A 179 -3.24 7.04 30.13
C ARG A 179 -4.74 6.80 29.95
N THR A 180 -5.58 7.68 30.48
CA THR A 180 -7.05 7.59 30.32
C THR A 180 -7.45 7.73 28.85
N ARG A 181 -6.90 8.72 28.14
CA ARG A 181 -7.13 8.90 26.70
C ARG A 181 -6.64 7.69 25.91
N LEU A 182 -5.48 7.13 26.26
CA LEU A 182 -4.92 5.97 25.58
C LEU A 182 -5.83 4.74 25.72
N LYS A 183 -6.36 4.48 26.92
CA LYS A 183 -7.35 3.43 27.16
C LYS A 183 -8.61 3.61 26.33
N GLU A 184 -9.09 4.84 26.14
CA GLU A 184 -10.25 5.11 25.27
C GLU A 184 -9.97 4.70 23.80
N TYR A 185 -8.72 4.84 23.32
CA TYR A 185 -8.33 4.34 21.99
C TYR A 185 -8.22 2.81 21.94
N GLU A 186 -7.80 2.16 23.02
CA GLU A 186 -7.71 0.70 23.11
C GLU A 186 -9.09 0.04 23.22
N ASP A 187 -10.00 0.61 24.02
CA ASP A 187 -11.37 0.15 24.18
C ASP A 187 -12.24 0.39 22.95
N ARG A 188 -11.86 1.36 22.10
CA ARG A 188 -12.52 1.59 20.81
C ARG A 188 -12.22 0.41 19.90
N SER A 189 -13.19 -0.52 19.83
CA SER A 189 -13.15 -1.78 19.08
C SER A 189 -12.22 -1.75 17.88
N VAL A 190 -11.27 -2.70 17.84
CA VAL A 190 -10.42 -2.98 16.68
C VAL A 190 -11.28 -2.89 15.42
N PRO A 191 -10.88 -2.13 14.37
CA PRO A 191 -11.69 -2.02 13.17
C PRO A 191 -12.09 -3.41 12.70
N ARG A 192 -13.39 -3.65 12.52
CA ARG A 192 -13.93 -4.97 12.11
C ARG A 192 -13.18 -5.58 10.92
N GLU A 193 -12.65 -4.74 10.04
CA GLU A 193 -11.76 -5.12 8.93
C GLU A 193 -10.47 -5.81 9.42
N LEU A 194 -9.81 -5.29 10.46
CA LEU A 194 -8.58 -5.86 11.01
C LEU A 194 -8.87 -7.17 11.75
N GLU A 195 -9.98 -7.28 12.49
CA GLU A 195 -10.40 -8.56 13.10
C GLU A 195 -10.65 -9.64 12.04
N LEU A 196 -11.32 -9.29 10.95
CA LEU A 196 -11.54 -10.19 9.83
C LEU A 196 -10.21 -10.59 9.18
N MET A 197 -9.30 -9.66 8.95
CA MET A 197 -7.96 -9.95 8.42
C MET A 197 -7.18 -10.89 9.35
N MET A 198 -7.21 -10.66 10.66
CA MET A 198 -6.58 -11.55 11.64
C MET A 198 -7.18 -12.95 11.56
N LYS A 199 -8.51 -13.06 11.49
CA LYS A 199 -9.19 -14.35 11.36
C LYS A 199 -8.83 -15.08 10.06
N GLU A 200 -8.77 -14.37 8.94
CA GLU A 200 -8.33 -14.96 7.67
C GLU A 200 -6.84 -15.35 7.70
N SER A 201 -5.98 -14.56 8.34
CA SER A 201 -4.56 -14.91 8.52
C SER A 201 -4.38 -16.16 9.36
N GLU A 202 -5.16 -16.32 10.43
CA GLU A 202 -5.10 -17.50 11.27
C GLU A 202 -5.61 -18.74 10.54
N ARG A 203 -6.70 -18.62 9.76
CA ARG A 203 -7.16 -19.70 8.88
C ARG A 203 -6.10 -20.06 7.83
N ALA A 204 -5.45 -19.08 7.22
CA ALA A 204 -4.37 -19.32 6.25
C ALA A 204 -3.21 -20.08 6.90
N ARG A 205 -2.83 -19.72 8.13
CA ARG A 205 -1.79 -20.42 8.90
C ARG A 205 -2.18 -21.86 9.23
N GLN A 206 -3.44 -22.09 9.61
CA GLN A 206 -3.97 -23.43 9.88
C GLN A 206 -3.98 -24.30 8.60
N LEU A 207 -4.40 -23.74 7.47
CA LEU A 207 -4.37 -24.41 6.17
C LEU A 207 -2.93 -24.76 5.76
N ASP A 208 -1.98 -23.84 5.93
CA ASP A 208 -0.58 -24.10 5.62
C ASP A 208 -0.01 -25.24 6.48
N GLY A 209 -0.31 -25.23 7.79
CA GLY A 209 0.05 -26.33 8.68
C GLY A 209 -0.55 -27.68 8.27
N GLN A 210 -1.81 -27.70 7.84
CA GLN A 210 -2.46 -28.92 7.31
C GLN A 210 -1.80 -29.41 6.02
N VAL A 211 -1.47 -28.50 5.10
CA VAL A 211 -0.78 -28.84 3.85
C VAL A 211 0.61 -29.41 4.15
N GLN A 212 1.36 -28.81 5.06
CA GLN A 212 2.67 -29.31 5.47
C GLN A 212 2.57 -30.70 6.11
N ALA A 213 1.61 -30.93 7.00
CA ALA A 213 1.38 -32.23 7.63
C ALA A 213 0.99 -33.31 6.62
N LEU A 214 0.06 -33.00 5.69
CA LEU A 214 -0.35 -33.92 4.63
C LEU A 214 0.81 -34.23 3.67
N THR A 215 1.61 -33.21 3.36
CA THR A 215 2.81 -33.34 2.52
C THR A 215 3.84 -34.27 3.17
N ALA A 216 4.11 -34.09 4.46
CA ALA A 216 4.99 -34.98 5.22
C ALA A 216 4.46 -36.42 5.24
N ALA A 217 3.16 -36.61 5.52
CA ALA A 217 2.53 -37.93 5.49
C ALA A 217 2.61 -38.61 4.11
N LEU A 218 2.49 -37.84 3.02
CA LEU A 218 2.60 -38.35 1.65
C LEU A 218 4.04 -38.78 1.30
N ILE A 219 5.05 -38.06 1.79
CA ILE A 219 6.46 -38.42 1.62
C ILE A 219 6.82 -39.63 2.50
N ASP A 220 6.31 -39.66 3.73
CA ASP A 220 6.58 -40.72 4.70
C ASP A 220 5.93 -42.05 4.31
N GLY A 221 4.78 -42.00 3.63
CA GLY A 221 4.08 -43.17 3.10
C GLY A 221 4.59 -43.67 1.75
N ASP A 222 5.61 -43.05 1.16
CA ASP A 222 6.23 -43.51 -0.08
C ASP A 222 7.23 -44.64 0.20
N GLU A 223 6.98 -45.82 -0.39
CA GLU A 223 7.76 -47.04 -0.14
C GLU A 223 9.26 -46.86 -0.43
N VAL A 224 9.60 -46.10 -1.48
CA VAL A 224 11.00 -45.87 -1.87
C VAL A 224 11.68 -44.94 -0.87
N VAL A 225 10.99 -43.88 -0.44
CA VAL A 225 11.50 -42.97 0.60
C VAL A 225 11.67 -43.69 1.92
N GLU A 226 10.70 -44.50 2.34
CA GLU A 226 10.77 -45.30 3.57
C GLU A 226 11.96 -46.28 3.55
N GLN A 227 12.14 -46.98 2.41
CA GLN A 227 13.29 -47.87 2.22
C GLN A 227 14.63 -47.12 2.29
N LEU A 228 14.72 -45.95 1.67
CA LEU A 228 15.94 -45.13 1.67
C LEU A 228 16.25 -44.54 3.06
N ARG A 229 15.21 -44.25 3.86
CA ARG A 229 15.39 -43.79 5.24
C ARG A 229 15.90 -44.89 6.16
N SER A 230 15.34 -46.09 6.02
CA SER A 230 15.71 -47.26 6.85
C SER A 230 17.07 -47.85 6.46
N HIS A 231 17.39 -47.90 5.16
CA HIS A 231 18.61 -48.49 4.64
C HIS A 231 19.31 -47.53 3.66
N PRO A 232 19.99 -46.50 4.16
CA PRO A 232 20.61 -45.50 3.31
C PRO A 232 21.78 -46.12 2.52
N LYS A 233 21.68 -46.04 1.19
CA LYS A 233 22.63 -46.60 0.23
C LYS A 233 22.86 -45.61 -0.91
N PHE A 234 23.96 -45.78 -1.64
CA PHE A 234 24.23 -44.96 -2.81
C PHE A 234 23.07 -45.01 -3.81
N LEU A 235 22.63 -43.85 -4.28
CA LEU A 235 21.47 -43.74 -5.16
C LEU A 235 21.86 -44.00 -6.61
N THR A 236 21.06 -44.82 -7.30
CA THR A 236 21.20 -45.03 -8.74
C THR A 236 20.54 -43.90 -9.53
N ASN A 237 20.90 -43.70 -10.80
CA ASN A 237 20.30 -42.67 -11.67
C ASN A 237 18.76 -42.80 -11.73
N ALA A 238 18.23 -44.02 -11.79
CA ALA A 238 16.79 -44.26 -11.78
C ALA A 238 16.12 -43.80 -10.47
N GLN A 239 16.79 -43.98 -9.33
CA GLN A 239 16.29 -43.51 -8.04
C GLN A 239 16.31 -41.98 -7.94
N TRP A 240 17.34 -41.33 -8.51
CA TRP A 240 17.38 -39.87 -8.59
C TRP A 240 16.23 -39.31 -9.41
N GLU A 241 15.97 -39.87 -10.59
CA GLU A 241 14.84 -39.48 -11.44
C GLU A 241 13.50 -39.68 -10.73
N TYR A 242 13.33 -40.81 -10.04
CA TYR A 242 12.14 -41.08 -9.25
C TYR A 242 11.93 -40.06 -8.13
N LEU A 243 12.95 -39.78 -7.33
CA LEU A 243 12.85 -38.80 -6.24
C LEU A 243 12.57 -37.39 -6.77
N GLN A 244 13.09 -37.04 -7.95
CA GLN A 244 12.77 -35.78 -8.62
C GLN A 244 11.30 -35.72 -9.03
N GLN A 245 10.78 -36.76 -9.68
CA GLN A 245 9.37 -36.84 -10.06
C GLN A 245 8.44 -36.81 -8.84
N LEU A 246 8.79 -37.52 -7.77
CA LEU A 246 8.06 -37.50 -6.50
C LEU A 246 8.04 -36.08 -5.91
N THR A 247 9.20 -35.42 -5.85
CA THR A 247 9.32 -34.06 -5.33
C THR A 247 8.49 -33.07 -6.17
N ASP A 248 8.53 -33.19 -7.49
CA ASP A 248 7.76 -32.32 -8.39
C ASP A 248 6.25 -32.57 -8.31
N ARG A 249 5.83 -33.81 -8.06
CA ARG A 249 4.42 -34.15 -7.81
C ARG A 249 3.93 -33.58 -6.47
N VAL A 250 4.74 -33.70 -5.42
CA VAL A 250 4.38 -33.29 -4.06
C VAL A 250 4.41 -31.76 -3.91
N TYR A 251 5.42 -31.11 -4.50
CA TYR A 251 5.66 -29.67 -4.34
C TYR A 251 5.41 -28.85 -5.62
N LYS A 252 4.65 -29.40 -6.58
CA LYS A 252 4.20 -28.80 -7.84
C LYS A 252 5.32 -28.16 -8.68
N ASP A 253 6.12 -28.96 -9.38
CA ASP A 253 7.24 -28.51 -10.24
C ASP A 253 8.35 -27.77 -9.47
N ALA A 254 8.69 -28.25 -8.27
CA ALA A 254 9.70 -27.61 -7.42
C ALA A 254 11.09 -27.53 -8.07
N SER A 255 11.49 -28.55 -8.83
CA SER A 255 12.77 -28.61 -9.54
C SER A 255 12.88 -27.50 -10.57
N HIS A 256 11.81 -27.28 -11.36
CA HIS A 256 11.76 -26.21 -12.35
C HIS A 256 11.77 -24.82 -11.68
N ARG A 257 11.02 -24.63 -10.59
CA ARG A 257 11.03 -23.35 -9.86
C ARG A 257 12.38 -23.03 -9.25
N LEU A 258 13.07 -24.04 -8.69
CA LEU A 258 14.40 -23.88 -8.14
C LEU A 258 15.40 -23.46 -9.23
N ALA A 259 15.34 -24.12 -10.39
CA ALA A 259 16.21 -23.80 -11.53
C ALA A 259 15.95 -22.38 -12.08
N LEU A 260 14.69 -21.94 -12.13
CA LEU A 260 14.35 -20.57 -12.53
C LEU A 260 14.81 -19.52 -11.52
N ARG A 261 14.66 -19.79 -10.21
CA ARG A 261 15.02 -18.84 -9.16
C ARG A 261 16.54 -18.72 -8.99
N PHE A 262 17.27 -19.81 -9.18
CA PHE A 262 18.72 -19.84 -9.01
C PHE A 262 19.41 -20.55 -10.20
N PRO A 263 19.48 -19.90 -11.38
CA PRO A 263 20.06 -20.50 -12.59
C PRO A 263 21.56 -20.83 -12.47
N GLN A 264 22.26 -20.25 -11.51
CA GLN A 264 23.68 -20.47 -11.22
C GLN A 264 23.96 -21.71 -10.37
N LEU A 265 22.93 -22.45 -9.93
CA LEU A 265 23.10 -23.69 -9.17
C LEU A 265 23.58 -24.82 -10.07
N THR A 266 24.54 -25.60 -9.58
CA THR A 266 25.04 -26.77 -10.29
C THR A 266 24.06 -27.94 -10.15
N PRO A 267 24.11 -28.97 -11.01
CA PRO A 267 23.27 -30.16 -10.87
C PRO A 267 23.40 -30.85 -9.50
N ALA A 268 24.61 -30.85 -8.93
CA ALA A 268 24.86 -31.39 -7.58
C ALA A 268 24.16 -30.56 -6.49
N ASP A 269 24.01 -29.25 -6.69
CA ASP A 269 23.27 -28.38 -5.76
C ASP A 269 21.77 -28.63 -5.84
N ASN A 270 21.25 -28.88 -7.04
CA ASN A 270 19.84 -29.22 -7.24
C ASN A 270 19.51 -30.57 -6.58
N GLN A 271 20.39 -31.56 -6.71
CA GLN A 271 20.29 -32.83 -5.99
C GLN A 271 20.32 -32.64 -4.47
N LEU A 272 21.21 -31.78 -3.96
CA LEU A 272 21.27 -31.47 -2.53
C LEU A 272 20.00 -30.77 -2.04
N CYS A 273 19.49 -29.78 -2.77
CA CYS A 273 18.23 -29.11 -2.47
C CYS A 273 17.06 -30.09 -2.44
N LEU A 274 16.99 -31.01 -3.40
CA LEU A 274 15.97 -32.05 -3.44
C LEU A 274 16.01 -32.94 -2.20
N LEU A 275 17.19 -33.44 -1.81
CA LEU A 275 17.32 -34.28 -0.63
C LEU A 275 17.00 -33.54 0.67
N ILE A 276 17.39 -32.27 0.76
CA ILE A 276 17.03 -31.40 1.89
C ILE A 276 15.51 -31.22 1.95
N ARG A 277 14.86 -30.99 0.81
CA ARG A 277 13.42 -30.78 0.72
C ARG A 277 12.61 -32.02 1.11
N LEU A 278 13.13 -33.21 0.84
CA LEU A 278 12.54 -34.49 1.26
C LEU A 278 12.82 -34.84 2.73
N GLY A 279 13.54 -33.98 3.46
CA GLY A 279 13.77 -34.14 4.90
C GLY A 279 14.83 -35.16 5.28
N PHE A 280 15.75 -35.51 4.37
CA PHE A 280 16.82 -36.45 4.70
C PHE A 280 17.90 -35.82 5.58
N SER A 281 18.37 -36.58 6.57
CA SER A 281 19.45 -36.16 7.46
C SER A 281 20.80 -36.06 6.74
N ASN A 282 21.75 -35.29 7.29
CA ASN A 282 23.09 -35.17 6.70
C ASN A 282 23.81 -36.52 6.56
N ALA A 283 23.57 -37.46 7.47
CA ALA A 283 24.13 -38.81 7.40
C ALA A 283 23.52 -39.63 6.24
N GLN A 284 22.21 -39.53 6.02
CA GLN A 284 21.53 -40.17 4.89
C GLN A 284 21.99 -39.57 3.56
N ILE A 285 22.05 -38.24 3.46
CA ILE A 285 22.55 -37.53 2.26
C ILE A 285 23.98 -37.97 1.92
N ALA A 286 24.84 -38.09 2.93
CA ALA A 286 26.21 -38.56 2.78
C ALA A 286 26.27 -39.97 2.18
N ALA A 287 25.45 -40.90 2.69
CA ALA A 287 25.34 -42.26 2.18
C ALA A 287 24.79 -42.31 0.73
N PHE A 288 23.79 -41.47 0.41
CA PHE A 288 23.19 -41.38 -0.94
C PHE A 288 24.15 -40.90 -2.01
N THR A 289 25.05 -39.99 -1.65
CA THR A 289 26.00 -39.33 -2.56
C THR A 289 27.42 -39.88 -2.46
N ALA A 290 27.65 -40.91 -1.64
CA ALA A 290 28.96 -41.51 -1.36
C ALA A 290 30.02 -40.48 -0.91
N VAL A 291 29.63 -39.49 -0.11
CA VAL A 291 30.56 -38.55 0.53
C VAL A 291 30.50 -38.66 2.05
N SER A 292 31.40 -37.98 2.75
CA SER A 292 31.35 -37.90 4.21
C SER A 292 30.29 -36.89 4.69
N SER A 293 29.73 -37.08 5.88
CA SER A 293 28.74 -36.14 6.45
C SER A 293 29.31 -34.73 6.63
N SER A 294 30.61 -34.56 6.84
CA SER A 294 31.25 -33.23 6.91
C SER A 294 31.31 -32.55 5.55
N SER A 295 31.51 -33.32 4.47
CA SER A 295 31.42 -32.83 3.09
C SER A 295 30.01 -32.29 2.77
N VAL A 296 28.95 -32.96 3.23
CA VAL A 296 27.56 -32.48 3.05
C VAL A 296 27.35 -31.13 3.75
N SER A 297 27.85 -30.97 4.98
CA SER A 297 27.77 -29.68 5.69
C SER A 297 28.50 -28.56 4.94
N GLN A 298 29.67 -28.85 4.37
CA GLN A 298 30.40 -27.89 3.53
C GLN A 298 29.63 -27.56 2.24
N GLN A 299 29.02 -28.55 1.59
CA GLN A 299 28.18 -28.33 0.41
C GLN A 299 26.97 -27.45 0.74
N LYS A 300 26.27 -27.69 1.87
CA LYS A 300 25.19 -26.83 2.37
C LYS A 300 25.67 -25.39 2.59
N PHE A 301 26.86 -25.19 3.18
CA PHE A 301 27.44 -23.86 3.36
C PHE A 301 27.76 -23.16 2.02
N ARG A 302 28.36 -23.88 1.07
CA ARG A 302 28.66 -23.35 -0.27
C ARG A 302 27.40 -23.02 -1.06
N LEU A 303 26.35 -23.85 -0.92
CA LEU A 303 25.03 -23.60 -1.48
C LEU A 303 24.42 -22.34 -0.88
N LYS A 304 24.39 -22.21 0.45
CA LYS A 304 23.92 -21.01 1.15
C LYS A 304 24.64 -19.74 0.64
N LYS A 305 25.97 -19.78 0.52
CA LYS A 305 26.76 -18.65 0.01
C LYS A 305 26.37 -18.26 -1.42
N ARG A 306 26.13 -19.23 -2.31
CA ARG A 306 25.70 -18.96 -3.69
C ARG A 306 24.28 -18.43 -3.79
N MET A 307 23.38 -18.83 -2.90
CA MET A 307 22.02 -18.27 -2.84
C MET A 307 22.03 -16.83 -2.32
N ILE A 308 22.85 -16.52 -1.31
CA ILE A 308 23.06 -15.14 -0.82
C ILE A 308 23.60 -14.23 -1.93
N GLN A 309 24.53 -14.73 -2.74
CA GLN A 309 25.07 -13.95 -3.87
C GLN A 309 24.04 -13.69 -4.97
N ALA A 310 23.00 -14.52 -5.08
CA ALA A 310 21.94 -14.38 -6.07
C ALA A 310 20.89 -13.36 -5.68
N GLU A 311 20.55 -13.34 -4.39
CA GLU A 311 19.44 -12.59 -3.82
C GLU A 311 19.91 -12.01 -2.49
N GLU A 312 20.32 -10.74 -2.51
CA GLU A 312 20.74 -10.01 -1.31
C GLU A 312 19.55 -9.87 -0.35
N GLY A 313 19.76 -10.24 0.91
CA GLY A 313 18.72 -10.21 1.95
C GLY A 313 17.94 -11.51 2.16
N LEU A 314 18.17 -12.54 1.34
CA LEU A 314 17.44 -13.82 1.41
C LEU A 314 17.51 -14.51 2.79
N PHE A 315 18.57 -14.30 3.57
CA PHE A 315 18.75 -14.89 4.91
C PHE A 315 18.80 -13.84 6.03
N ALA A 316 18.27 -12.63 5.81
CA ALA A 316 18.42 -11.50 6.73
C ALA A 316 17.75 -11.71 8.10
N GLU A 317 16.69 -12.52 8.16
CA GLU A 317 15.88 -12.74 9.38
C GLU A 317 16.32 -13.99 10.19
N GLY A 318 17.56 -14.45 10.01
CA GLY A 318 18.06 -15.65 10.71
C GLY A 318 17.55 -16.97 10.14
N GLU A 319 16.99 -16.94 8.93
CA GLU A 319 16.45 -18.12 8.27
C GLU A 319 17.53 -19.20 8.00
N THR A 320 17.12 -20.47 8.04
CA THR A 320 17.98 -21.61 7.73
C THR A 320 17.85 -21.99 6.25
N LEU A 321 18.87 -22.65 5.70
CA LEU A 321 18.85 -23.15 4.33
C LEU A 321 17.66 -24.08 4.07
N GLU A 322 17.32 -24.91 5.06
CA GLU A 322 16.19 -25.85 5.01
C GLU A 322 14.84 -25.13 4.88
N MET A 323 14.63 -24.03 5.62
CA MET A 323 13.41 -23.23 5.49
C MET A 323 13.28 -22.59 4.11
N ILE A 324 14.35 -22.05 3.55
CA ILE A 324 14.31 -21.38 2.24
C ILE A 324 14.11 -22.37 1.09
N VAL A 325 14.77 -23.53 1.15
CA VAL A 325 14.59 -24.61 0.16
C VAL A 325 13.20 -25.24 0.28
N GLY A 326 12.64 -25.34 1.50
CA GLY A 326 11.27 -25.78 1.75
C GLY A 326 10.21 -24.80 1.23
N ASN A 327 10.40 -23.50 1.50
CA ASN A 327 9.42 -22.44 1.27
C ASN A 327 9.56 -21.73 -0.08
N ILE A 328 10.19 -22.34 -1.11
CA ILE A 328 10.25 -21.73 -2.45
C ILE A 328 8.82 -21.47 -2.94
N PRO A 329 8.37 -20.20 -2.98
CA PRO A 329 6.97 -19.87 -3.11
C PRO A 329 6.40 -20.39 -4.42
N THR A 330 5.15 -20.84 -4.39
CA THR A 330 4.39 -21.30 -5.56
C THR A 330 3.90 -20.15 -6.44
N LYS A 331 4.13 -18.90 -6.02
CA LYS A 331 3.57 -17.71 -6.63
C LYS A 331 4.54 -17.13 -7.66
N SER A 332 4.22 -17.28 -8.94
CA SER A 332 4.72 -16.36 -9.97
C SER A 332 4.26 -14.96 -9.59
N ARG A 333 5.20 -14.04 -9.45
CA ARG A 333 4.87 -12.61 -9.36
C ARG A 333 4.40 -12.11 -10.72
#